data_AF-A0A6J4VNX2-F1
#
_entry.id   AF-A0A6J4VNX2-F1
#
_cell.length_a   1.000
_cell.length_b   1.000
_cell.length_c   1.000
_cell.angle_alpha   90.00
_cell.angle_beta   90.00
_cell.angle_gamma   90.00
#
_symmetry.space_group_name_H-M   'P 1'
#
loop_
_entity.id
_entity.type
_entity.pdbx_description
1 polymer ?
#
loop_
_entity_poly.entity_id
_entity_poly.type
_entity_poly.pdbx_seq_one_letter_code
_entity_poly.pdbx_strand_id
1 'polypeptide(L)'
;EKLTALLGRPVRHISLGDEEYRRALVAAGLPRWYADGLVELFRFYREGMGAAVTDNVARITGHPARILDTYLAEQRAAFED
;
A
#
# COMPACT_ATOMS: atom_id res chain seq x y z
N GLU A 1 -6.83 -4.42 9.22
CA GLU A 1 -6.64 -4.67 10.67
C GLU A 1 -5.85 -3.56 11.37
N LYS A 2 -4.59 -3.31 11.02
CA LYS A 2 -3.76 -2.26 11.66
C LYS A 2 -4.41 -0.86 11.68
N LEU A 3 -4.96 -0.40 10.54
CA LEU A 3 -5.67 0.89 10.47
C LEU A 3 -6.96 0.90 11.30
N THR A 4 -7.72 -0.20 11.32
CA THR A 4 -8.90 -0.33 12.19
C THR A 4 -8.52 -0.17 13.66
N ALA A 5 -7.44 -0.81 14.10
CA ALA A 5 -6.95 -0.70 15.47
C ALA A 5 -6.48 0.72 15.79
N LEU A 6 -5.76 1.37 14.87
CA LEU A 6 -5.23 2.73 15.04
C LEU A 6 -6.35 3.79 15.15
N LEU A 7 -7.38 3.67 14.32
CA LEU A 7 -8.43 4.68 14.19
C LEU A 7 -9.65 4.41 15.07
N GLY A 8 -9.76 3.21 15.66
CA GLY A 8 -10.93 2.80 16.45
C GLY A 8 -12.22 2.68 15.64
N ARG A 9 -12.15 2.72 14.31
CA ARG A 9 -13.29 2.56 13.38
C ARG A 9 -12.99 1.46 12.34
N PRO A 10 -13.99 0.70 11.88
CA PRO A 10 -13.77 -0.36 10.88
C PRO A 10 -13.21 0.18 9.55
N VAL A 11 -12.01 -0.27 9.18
CA VAL A 11 -11.40 -0.04 7.85
C VAL A 11 -11.29 -1.38 7.13
N ARG A 12 -11.89 -1.47 5.93
CA ARG A 12 -11.88 -2.68 5.10
C ARG A 12 -11.04 -2.48 3.85
N HIS A 13 -10.17 -3.45 3.58
CA HIS A 13 -9.49 -3.55 2.30
C HIS A 13 -10.44 -4.18 1.28
N ILE A 14 -10.72 -3.47 0.18
CA ILE A 14 -11.53 -3.96 -0.93
C ILE A 14 -10.59 -4.29 -2.09
N SER A 15 -10.48 -5.57 -2.41
CA SER A 15 -9.68 -6.01 -3.55
C SER A 15 -10.49 -5.90 -4.83
N LEU A 16 -10.29 -4.82 -5.58
CA LEU A 16 -10.93 -4.62 -6.89
C LEU A 16 -10.34 -5.57 -7.93
N GLY A 17 -11.15 -5.96 -8.91
CA GLY A 17 -10.64 -6.61 -10.12
C GLY A 17 -9.83 -5.64 -10.97
N ASP A 18 -8.93 -6.14 -11.80
CA ASP A 18 -7.99 -5.32 -12.58
C ASP A 18 -8.69 -4.27 -13.46
N GLU A 19 -9.79 -4.66 -14.10
CA GLU A 19 -10.59 -3.77 -14.95
C GLU A 19 -11.42 -2.77 -14.16
N GLU A 20 -11.90 -3.15 -12.97
CA GLU A 20 -12.57 -2.21 -12.08
C GLU A 20 -11.60 -1.17 -11.52
N TYR A 21 -10.41 -1.60 -11.10
CA TYR A 21 -9.36 -0.72 -10.61
C TYR A 21 -8.89 0.25 -11.70
N ARG A 22 -8.67 -0.24 -12.92
CA ARG A 22 -8.34 0.60 -14.08
C ARG A 22 -9.35 1.70 -14.32
N ARG A 23 -10.64 1.36 -14.36
CA ARG A 23 -11.72 2.33 -14.55
C ARG A 23 -11.74 3.38 -13.45
N ALA A 24 -11.56 2.96 -12.19
CA ALA A 24 -11.50 3.87 -11.05
C ALA A 24 -10.33 4.87 -11.18
N LEU A 25 -9.15 4.43 -11.60
CA LEU A 25 -7.98 5.29 -11.81
C LEU A 25 -8.21 6.29 -12.95
N VAL A 26 -8.75 5.85 -14.08
CA VAL A 26 -9.08 6.75 -15.21
C VAL A 26 -10.15 7.76 -14.81
N ALA A 27 -11.19 7.33 -14.08
CA ALA A 27 -12.22 8.23 -13.56
C ALA A 27 -11.66 9.26 -12.57
N ALA A 28 -10.59 8.92 -11.85
CA ALA A 28 -9.84 9.83 -10.98
C ALA A 28 -8.89 10.78 -11.74
N GLY A 29 -8.86 10.73 -13.09
CA GLY A 29 -8.10 11.64 -13.94
C GLY A 29 -6.72 11.15 -14.35
N LEU A 30 -6.36 9.90 -14.04
CA LEU A 30 -5.08 9.34 -14.48
C LEU A 30 -5.11 9.01 -15.98
N PRO A 31 -4.03 9.30 -16.73
CA PRO A 31 -3.88 8.83 -18.11
C PRO A 31 -3.96 7.31 -18.19
N ARG A 32 -4.58 6.80 -19.25
CA ARG A 32 -4.82 5.36 -19.45
C ARG A 32 -3.56 4.51 -19.32
N TRP A 33 -2.46 4.92 -19.96
CA TRP A 33 -1.19 4.19 -19.92
C TRP A 33 -0.66 4.05 -18.48
N TYR A 34 -0.87 5.06 -17.64
CA TYR A 34 -0.41 5.04 -16.25
C TYR A 34 -1.32 4.14 -15.39
N ALA A 35 -2.64 4.20 -15.63
CA ALA A 35 -3.57 3.28 -15.00
C ALA A 35 -3.27 1.81 -15.33
N ASP A 36 -2.95 1.51 -16.60
CA ASP A 36 -2.54 0.16 -17.02
C ASP A 36 -1.26 -0.29 -16.30
N GLY A 37 -0.26 0.58 -16.15
CA GLY A 37 0.96 0.28 -15.39
C GLY A 37 0.70 0.01 -13.91
N LEU A 38 -0.20 0.76 -13.27
CA LEU A 38 -0.59 0.49 -11.87
C LEU A 38 -1.31 -0.86 -11.75
N VAL A 39 -2.21 -1.20 -12.67
CA VAL A 39 -2.87 -2.52 -12.68
C VAL A 39 -1.83 -3.64 -12.76
N GLU A 40 -0.85 -3.52 -13.66
CA GLU A 40 0.22 -4.50 -13.78
C GLU A 40 1.04 -4.62 -12.49
N LEU A 41 1.41 -3.50 -11.88
CA LEU A 41 2.16 -3.45 -10.63
C LEU A 41 1.39 -4.13 -9.48
N PHE A 42 0.10 -3.86 -9.32
CA PHE A 42 -0.70 -4.49 -8.26
C PHE A 42 -0.92 -5.98 -8.52
N ARG A 43 -1.04 -6.41 -9.78
CA ARG A 43 -1.03 -7.83 -10.11
C ARG A 43 0.29 -8.49 -9.70
N PHE A 44 1.43 -7.88 -10.03
CA PHE A 44 2.76 -8.37 -9.62
C PHE A 44 2.88 -8.56 -8.10
N TYR A 45 2.37 -7.62 -7.30
CA TYR A 45 2.37 -7.77 -5.84
C TYR A 45 1.41 -8.86 -5.33
N ARG A 46 0.21 -9.00 -5.91
CA ARG A 46 -0.72 -10.08 -5.54
C ARG A 46 -0.16 -11.46 -5.83
N GLU A 47 0.66 -11.58 -6.88
CA GLU A 47 1.38 -12.80 -7.22
C GLU A 47 2.60 -13.08 -6.30
N GLY A 48 2.80 -12.25 -5.27
CA GLY A 48 3.83 -12.46 -4.24
C GLY A 48 5.23 -12.01 -4.67
N MET A 49 5.38 -11.43 -5.85
CA MET A 49 6.70 -11.11 -6.42
C MET A 49 7.45 -10.00 -5.66
N GLY A 50 6.76 -9.24 -4.81
CA GLY A 50 7.35 -8.26 -3.89
C GLY A 50 7.51 -8.72 -2.44
N ALA A 51 7.25 -10.00 -2.14
CA ALA A 51 7.19 -10.49 -0.76
C ALA A 51 8.56 -10.82 -0.13
N ALA A 52 9.67 -10.71 -0.89
CA ALA A 52 11.00 -11.02 -0.38
C ALA A 52 11.40 -10.04 0.75
N VAL A 53 11.70 -10.60 1.93
CA VAL A 53 12.20 -9.85 3.08
C VAL A 53 13.72 -10.03 3.18
N THR A 54 14.43 -8.92 3.37
CA THR A 54 15.90 -8.90 3.50
C THR A 54 16.32 -8.05 4.70
N ASP A 55 17.57 -8.20 5.14
CA ASP A 55 18.19 -7.40 6.21
C ASP A 55 18.93 -6.16 5.67
N ASN A 56 18.79 -5.85 4.38
CA ASN A 56 19.59 -4.84 3.69
C ASN A 56 19.51 -3.45 4.33
N VAL A 57 18.37 -3.05 4.90
CA VAL A 57 18.26 -1.77 5.62
C VAL A 57 19.25 -1.72 6.79
N ALA A 58 19.25 -2.76 7.64
CA ALA A 58 20.19 -2.85 8.75
C ALA A 58 21.64 -2.94 8.28
N ARG A 59 21.90 -3.77 7.26
CA ARG A 59 23.24 -4.00 6.74
C ARG A 59 23.87 -2.76 6.08
N ILE A 60 23.07 -1.93 5.41
CA ILE A 60 23.55 -0.73 4.70
C ILE A 60 23.58 0.49 5.62
N THR A 61 22.57 0.66 6.47
CA THR A 61 22.39 1.89 7.26
C THR A 61 22.84 1.78 8.71
N GLY A 62 23.11 0.57 9.20
CA GLY A 62 23.40 0.31 10.62
C GLY A 62 22.19 0.35 11.55
N HIS A 63 20.98 0.60 11.03
CA HIS A 63 19.75 0.73 11.81
C HIS A 63 18.67 -0.26 11.32
N PRO A 64 17.86 -0.84 12.22
CA PRO A 64 16.81 -1.78 11.81
C PRO A 64 15.79 -1.12 10.88
N ALA A 65 15.14 -1.93 10.02
CA ALA A 65 14.03 -1.48 9.21
C ALA A 65 12.90 -0.93 10.10
N ARG A 66 12.29 0.17 9.66
CA ARG A 66 11.22 0.81 10.41
C ARG A 66 10.00 -0.10 10.49
N ILE A 67 9.41 -0.21 11.68
CA ILE A 67 8.20 -1.00 11.92
C ILE A 67 6.98 -0.21 11.45
N LEU A 68 6.10 -0.87 10.69
CA LEU A 68 4.90 -0.25 10.14
C LEU A 68 3.97 0.31 11.23
N ASP A 69 3.79 -0.38 12.35
CA ASP A 69 2.94 0.09 13.45
C ASP A 69 3.45 1.40 14.06
N THR A 70 4.77 1.51 14.23
CA THR A 70 5.42 2.74 14.70
C THR A 70 5.22 3.88 13.70
N TYR A 71 5.41 3.61 12.40
CA TYR A 71 5.15 4.59 11.35
C TYR A 71 3.69 5.08 11.36
N LEU A 72 2.74 4.15 11.41
CA LEU A 72 1.32 4.48 11.40
C LEU A 72 0.89 5.29 12.63
N ALA A 73 1.44 4.98 13.81
CA ALA A 73 1.18 5.75 15.02
C ALA A 73 1.68 7.20 14.92
N GLU A 74 2.88 7.41 14.37
CA GLU A 74 3.43 8.75 14.14
C GLU A 74 2.65 9.54 13.08
N GLN A 75 2.10 8.85 12.07
CA GLN A 75 1.33 9.45 10.97
C GLN A 75 -0.18 9.49 11.22
N ARG A 76 -0.63 9.20 12.43
CA ARG A 76 -2.07 9.06 12.74
C ARG A 76 -2.91 10.22 12.25
N ALA A 77 -2.42 11.45 12.43
CA ALA A 77 -3.12 12.67 12.02
C ALA A 77 -3.42 12.72 10.50
N ALA A 78 -2.64 12.05 9.66
CA ALA A 78 -2.91 11.99 8.21
C ALA A 78 -4.14 11.13 7.84
N PHE A 79 -4.69 10.39 8.81
CA PHE A 79 -5.84 9.51 8.66
C PHE A 79 -7.07 9.98 9.46
N GLU A 80 -6.93 11.12 10.13
CA GLU A 80 -8.01 11.83 10.82
C GLU A 80 -8.67 12.81 9.83
N ASP A 81 -9.97 13.07 10.01
CA ASP A 81 -10.77 13.97 9.17
C ASP A 81 -10.57 15.45 9.58
#